data_AF-A0AAW6TQ30-F1
#
_entry.id   AF-A0AAW6TQ30-F1
#
_cell.length_a   1.000
_cell.length_b   1.000
_cell.length_c   1.000
_cell.angle_alpha   90.00
_cell.angle_beta   90.00
_cell.angle_gamma   90.00
#
_symmetry.space_group_name_H-M   'P 1'
#
loop_
_entity.id
_entity.type
_entity.pdbx_description
1 polymer ?
#
loop_
_entity_poly.entity_id
_entity_poly.type
_entity_poly.pdbx_seq_one_letter_code
_entity_poly.pdbx_strand_id
1 'polypeptide(L)'
;MKELDLLKKDWQKSDNSFEQVSEIEIYKMIHKKSSSIVKWIFIISIIEFVVLNSLSFLLPDDKMSKSGTIEIFITVLDYLSYGVALFFMYLFYKNYRSISVTSNTKKLMECILNTRKTVRYYIGYNLFIVFFVAVILLSNEIQIKFATNNDDGARIFFTCIVMLIFILILVGIVWLFYQLIYGILLKKLNRNYAELKKIDL
;
A
#
# COMPACT_ATOMS: atom_id res chain seq x y z
N MET A 1 -15.32 24.09 -55.67
CA MET A 1 -14.19 24.95 -55.22
C MET A 1 -14.46 25.65 -53.90
N LYS A 2 -15.62 26.28 -53.67
CA LYS A 2 -15.91 27.00 -52.40
C LYS A 2 -15.89 26.14 -51.12
N GLU A 3 -16.22 24.86 -51.21
CA GLU A 3 -16.22 23.94 -50.05
C GLU A 3 -14.81 23.54 -49.60
N LEU A 4 -13.86 23.43 -50.53
CA LEU A 4 -12.46 23.15 -50.22
C LEU A 4 -11.78 24.33 -49.52
N ASP A 5 -12.15 25.57 -49.86
CA ASP A 5 -11.64 26.76 -49.19
C ASP A 5 -12.18 26.91 -47.77
N LEU A 6 -13.43 26.49 -47.52
CA LEU A 6 -14.00 26.42 -46.16
C LEU A 6 -13.28 25.38 -45.31
N LEU A 7 -13.06 24.17 -45.85
CA LEU A 7 -12.31 23.11 -45.16
C LEU A 7 -10.86 23.52 -44.87
N LYS A 8 -10.19 24.21 -45.79
CA LYS A 8 -8.82 24.70 -45.59
C LYS A 8 -8.75 25.80 -44.52
N LYS A 9 -9.77 26.67 -44.45
CA LYS A 9 -9.87 27.74 -43.46
C LYS A 9 -10.20 27.22 -42.06
N ASP A 10 -11.03 26.18 -41.96
CA ASP A 10 -11.32 25.50 -40.70
C ASP A 10 -10.14 24.63 -40.25
N TRP A 11 -9.43 24.00 -41.18
CA TRP A 11 -8.19 23.26 -40.89
C TRP A 11 -7.07 24.18 -40.34
N GLN A 12 -6.87 25.36 -40.96
CA GLN A 12 -5.93 26.36 -40.46
C GLN A 12 -6.35 26.99 -39.12
N LYS A 13 -7.65 26.96 -38.77
CA LYS A 13 -8.12 27.32 -37.42
C LYS A 13 -7.86 26.21 -36.40
N SER A 14 -7.88 24.94 -36.81
CA SER A 14 -7.60 23.80 -35.93
C SER A 14 -6.11 23.49 -35.73
N ASP A 15 -5.22 23.92 -36.63
CA ASP A 15 -3.77 23.71 -36.46
C ASP A 15 -3.20 24.46 -35.23
N ASN A 16 -3.91 25.48 -34.73
CA ASN A 16 -3.57 26.24 -33.52
C ASN A 16 -4.51 25.95 -32.32
N SER A 17 -5.39 24.94 -32.39
CA SER A 17 -6.36 24.68 -31.31
C SER A 17 -5.82 23.89 -30.12
N PHE A 18 -4.54 23.53 -30.14
CA PHE A 18 -3.86 23.03 -28.96
C PHE A 18 -3.12 24.21 -28.32
N GLU A 19 -3.59 24.65 -27.16
CA GLU A 19 -2.77 25.50 -26.29
C GLU A 19 -1.43 24.80 -26.11
N GLN A 20 -0.38 25.41 -26.63
CA GLN A 20 0.98 24.92 -26.49
C GLN A 20 1.34 25.05 -25.02
N VAL A 21 1.01 24.01 -24.25
CA VAL A 21 1.15 24.02 -22.79
C VAL A 21 2.60 24.30 -22.47
N SER A 22 2.86 25.43 -21.81
CA SER A 22 4.22 25.80 -21.45
C SER A 22 4.80 24.77 -20.47
N GLU A 23 6.12 24.58 -20.46
CA GLU A 23 6.79 23.67 -19.52
C GLU A 23 6.39 23.94 -18.05
N ILE A 24 6.12 25.21 -17.73
CA ILE A 24 5.65 25.68 -16.42
C ILE A 24 4.24 25.12 -16.11
N GLU A 25 3.33 25.10 -17.08
CA GLU A 25 1.98 24.53 -16.92
C GLU A 25 2.02 23.01 -16.83
N ILE A 26 2.87 22.35 -17.62
CA ILE A 26 3.09 20.90 -17.53
C ILE A 26 3.60 20.55 -16.11
N TYR A 27 4.60 21.29 -15.62
CA TYR A 27 5.10 21.13 -14.26
C TYR A 27 3.99 21.28 -13.22
N LYS A 28 3.19 22.36 -13.30
CA LYS A 28 2.09 22.64 -12.36
C LYS A 28 1.05 21.52 -12.34
N MET A 29 0.72 20.97 -13.51
CA MET A 29 -0.18 19.83 -13.63
C MET A 29 0.38 18.56 -13.00
N ILE A 30 1.65 18.22 -13.30
CA ILE A 30 2.29 17.01 -12.75
C ILE A 30 2.42 17.14 -11.22
N HIS A 31 2.83 18.30 -10.72
CA HIS A 31 2.91 18.58 -9.30
C HIS A 31 1.56 18.33 -8.60
N LYS A 32 0.47 18.90 -9.14
CA LYS A 32 -0.90 18.70 -8.59
C LYS A 32 -1.32 17.23 -8.61
N LYS A 33 -1.04 16.51 -9.70
CA LYS A 33 -1.34 15.06 -9.81
C LYS A 33 -0.54 14.24 -8.80
N SER A 34 0.76 14.48 -8.68
CA SER A 34 1.63 13.78 -7.73
C SER A 34 1.24 14.05 -6.28
N SER A 35 0.94 15.31 -5.93
CA SER A 35 0.44 15.67 -4.60
C SER A 35 -0.88 14.96 -4.27
N SER A 36 -1.82 14.88 -5.24
CA SER A 36 -3.07 14.15 -5.07
C SER A 36 -2.85 12.65 -4.82
N ILE A 37 -1.93 12.02 -5.57
CA ILE A 37 -1.59 10.59 -5.37
C ILE A 37 -1.04 10.36 -3.96
N VAL A 38 -0.12 11.21 -3.48
CA VAL A 38 0.46 11.06 -2.14
C VAL A 38 -0.55 11.38 -1.04
N LYS A 39 -1.49 12.30 -1.29
CA LYS A 39 -2.65 12.53 -0.42
C LYS A 39 -3.50 11.26 -0.30
N TRP A 40 -3.79 10.58 -1.42
CA TRP A 40 -4.53 9.31 -1.40
C TRP A 40 -3.80 8.21 -0.65
N ILE A 41 -2.47 8.10 -0.81
CA ILE A 41 -1.65 7.15 -0.01
C ILE A 41 -1.83 7.40 1.48
N PHE A 42 -1.78 8.67 1.91
CA PHE A 42 -2.00 9.04 3.30
C PHE A 42 -3.42 8.72 3.78
N ILE A 43 -4.45 9.06 3.00
CA ILE A 43 -5.86 8.77 3.35
C ILE A 43 -6.07 7.26 3.49
N ILE A 44 -5.53 6.45 2.57
CA ILE A 44 -5.62 4.98 2.64
C ILE A 44 -4.99 4.47 3.94
N SER A 45 -3.82 4.99 4.34
CA SER A 45 -3.21 4.57 5.62
C SER A 45 -4.06 4.89 6.85
N ILE A 46 -4.83 5.98 6.83
CA ILE A 46 -5.77 6.31 7.91
C ILE A 46 -6.94 5.34 7.91
N ILE A 47 -7.53 5.08 6.73
CA ILE A 47 -8.65 4.15 6.60
C ILE A 47 -8.23 2.75 7.05
N GLU A 48 -7.07 2.28 6.60
CA GLU A 48 -6.51 0.97 6.98
C GLU A 48 -6.36 0.85 8.51
N PHE A 49 -5.78 1.87 9.14
CA PHE A 49 -5.66 1.91 10.60
C PHE A 49 -7.01 1.86 11.31
N VAL A 50 -7.99 2.67 10.88
CA VAL A 50 -9.33 2.70 11.50
C VAL A 50 -10.08 1.38 11.29
N VAL A 51 -10.03 0.82 10.08
CA VAL A 51 -10.70 -0.44 9.74
C VAL A 51 -10.13 -1.60 10.56
N LEU A 52 -8.80 -1.71 10.68
CA LEU A 52 -8.17 -2.77 11.47
C LEU A 52 -8.49 -2.65 12.97
N ASN A 53 -8.45 -1.43 13.53
CA ASN A 53 -8.80 -1.22 14.94
C ASN A 53 -10.29 -1.45 15.22
N SER A 54 -11.18 -1.04 14.32
CA SER A 54 -12.63 -1.25 14.48
C SER A 54 -13.04 -2.72 14.30
N LEU A 55 -12.33 -3.49 13.47
CA LEU A 55 -12.55 -4.93 13.33
C LEU A 55 -12.27 -5.67 14.64
N SER A 56 -11.25 -5.23 15.40
CA SER A 56 -10.92 -5.79 16.71
C SER A 56 -12.08 -5.63 17.72
N PHE A 57 -12.81 -4.52 17.68
CA PHE A 57 -13.96 -4.27 18.57
C PHE A 57 -15.22 -5.06 18.19
N LEU A 58 -15.35 -5.48 16.93
CA LEU A 58 -16.53 -6.20 16.42
C LEU A 58 -16.43 -7.72 16.59
N LEU A 59 -15.22 -8.26 16.82
CA LEU A 59 -15.04 -9.67 17.08
C LEU A 59 -15.47 -9.97 18.53
N PRO A 60 -16.42 -10.89 18.75
CA PRO A 60 -16.76 -11.32 20.10
C PRO A 60 -15.52 -11.89 20.80
N ASP A 61 -15.38 -11.62 22.10
CA ASP A 61 -14.43 -12.30 23.00
C ASP A 61 -14.83 -13.79 23.13
N ASP A 62 -14.80 -14.54 22.03
CA ASP A 62 -14.68 -15.97 22.12
C ASP A 62 -13.29 -16.20 22.70
N LYS A 63 -13.27 -16.56 23.99
CA LYS A 63 -12.12 -17.06 24.74
C LYS A 63 -11.63 -18.34 24.06
N MET A 64 -11.04 -18.16 22.88
CA MET A 64 -10.37 -19.20 22.15
C MET A 64 -9.27 -19.66 23.10
N SER A 65 -9.30 -20.94 23.45
CA SER A 65 -8.46 -21.61 24.43
C SER A 65 -6.98 -21.57 24.04
N LYS A 66 -6.41 -20.37 23.98
CA LYS A 66 -5.00 -20.12 23.79
C LYS A 66 -4.40 -20.10 25.19
N SER A 67 -3.26 -20.77 25.36
CA SER A 67 -2.48 -20.68 26.59
C SER A 67 -2.24 -19.20 26.94
N GLY A 68 -2.42 -18.82 28.21
CA GLY A 68 -2.39 -17.41 28.63
C GLY A 68 -1.10 -16.67 28.25
N THR A 69 0.02 -17.38 28.10
CA THR A 69 1.29 -16.80 27.65
C THR A 69 1.26 -16.32 26.19
N ILE A 70 0.59 -17.06 25.29
CA ILE A 70 0.54 -16.71 23.86
C ILE A 70 -0.46 -15.58 23.61
N GLU A 71 -1.55 -15.54 24.39
CA GLU A 71 -2.49 -14.42 24.37
C GLU A 71 -1.78 -13.10 24.73
N ILE A 72 -1.05 -13.07 25.86
CA ILE A 72 -0.27 -11.90 26.26
C ILE A 72 0.74 -11.50 25.18
N PHE A 73 1.43 -12.47 24.57
CA PHE A 73 2.40 -12.18 23.52
C PHE A 73 1.76 -11.55 22.27
N ILE A 74 0.62 -12.10 21.82
CA ILE A 74 -0.12 -11.56 20.67
C ILE A 74 -0.63 -10.16 20.99
N THR A 75 -1.19 -9.92 22.18
CA THR A 75 -1.65 -8.60 22.60
C THR A 75 -0.52 -7.58 22.62
N VAL A 76 0.65 -7.92 23.17
CA VAL A 76 1.83 -7.03 23.16
C VAL A 76 2.27 -6.72 21.74
N LEU A 77 2.28 -7.72 20.85
CA LEU A 77 2.63 -7.54 19.45
C LEU A 77 1.64 -6.61 18.73
N ASP A 78 0.35 -6.72 19.03
CA ASP A 78 -0.70 -5.85 18.47
C ASP A 78 -0.51 -4.38 18.86
N TYR A 79 -0.25 -4.11 20.15
CA TYR A 79 0.07 -2.76 20.62
C TYR A 79 1.36 -2.20 19.97
N LEU A 80 2.37 -3.05 19.75
CA LEU A 80 3.57 -2.65 19.05
C LEU A 80 3.27 -2.32 17.58
N SER A 81 2.48 -3.15 16.90
CA SER A 81 2.05 -2.93 15.51
C SER A 81 1.22 -1.66 15.36
N TYR A 82 0.36 -1.33 16.33
CA TYR A 82 -0.33 -0.04 16.42
C TYR A 82 0.67 1.13 16.44
N GLY A 83 1.71 1.05 17.28
CA GLY A 83 2.74 2.09 17.37
C GLY A 83 3.49 2.28 16.06
N VAL A 84 3.83 1.17 15.38
CA VAL A 84 4.48 1.22 14.07
C VAL A 84 3.54 1.76 12.99
N ALA A 85 2.25 1.43 13.01
CA ALA A 85 1.27 1.97 12.07
C ALA A 85 1.13 3.49 12.22
N LEU A 86 1.08 4.02 13.44
CA LEU A 86 1.10 5.47 13.70
C LEU A 86 2.38 6.13 13.20
N PHE A 87 3.54 5.49 13.41
CA PHE A 87 4.80 5.98 12.88
C PHE A 87 4.78 6.09 11.35
N PHE A 88 4.30 5.06 10.64
CA PHE A 88 4.15 5.12 9.19
C PHE A 88 3.12 6.16 8.74
N MET A 89 2.02 6.33 9.47
CA MET A 89 1.04 7.39 9.22
C MET A 89 1.70 8.77 9.28
N TYR A 90 2.57 9.02 10.27
CA TYR A 90 3.37 10.23 10.36
C TYR A 90 4.33 10.39 9.16
N LEU A 91 5.00 9.32 8.72
CA LEU A 91 5.85 9.37 7.52
C LEU A 91 5.05 9.71 6.26
N PHE A 92 3.86 9.12 6.08
CA PHE A 92 2.99 9.44 4.95
C PHE A 92 2.52 10.89 4.98
N TYR A 93 2.18 11.41 6.16
CA TYR A 93 1.86 12.83 6.33
C TYR A 93 3.05 13.73 5.95
N LYS A 94 4.26 13.39 6.43
CA LYS A 94 5.49 14.14 6.09
C LYS A 94 5.76 14.14 4.60
N ASN A 95 5.61 13.00 3.93
CA ASN A 95 5.76 12.86 2.49
C ASN A 95 4.71 13.69 1.73
N TYR A 96 3.44 13.65 2.16
CA TYR A 96 2.37 14.47 1.59
C TYR A 96 2.67 15.96 1.73
N ARG A 97 3.00 16.43 2.94
CA ARG A 97 3.32 17.84 3.19
C ARG A 97 4.51 18.27 2.34
N SER A 98 5.60 17.51 2.33
CA SER A 98 6.80 17.84 1.54
C SER A 98 6.50 18.00 0.05
N ILE A 99 5.69 17.12 -0.53
CA ILE A 99 5.28 17.22 -1.94
C ILE A 99 4.35 18.40 -2.16
N SER A 100 3.46 18.73 -1.22
CA SER A 100 2.51 19.84 -1.40
C SER A 100 3.16 21.23 -1.42
N VAL A 101 4.27 21.43 -0.70
CA VAL A 101 4.95 22.74 -0.57
C VAL A 101 6.19 22.89 -1.45
N THR A 102 6.57 21.87 -2.22
CA THR A 102 7.81 21.90 -3.00
C THR A 102 7.58 22.51 -4.38
N SER A 103 8.26 23.63 -4.66
CA SER A 103 8.23 24.30 -5.98
C SER A 103 9.37 23.87 -6.93
N ASN A 104 10.28 23.01 -6.48
CA ASN A 104 11.45 22.56 -7.26
C ASN A 104 11.26 21.14 -7.80
N THR A 105 11.45 20.96 -9.12
CA THR A 105 11.38 19.69 -9.84
C THR A 105 12.24 18.58 -9.24
N LYS A 106 13.51 18.87 -8.90
CA LYS A 106 14.45 17.88 -8.33
C LYS A 106 13.99 17.40 -6.96
N LYS A 107 13.51 18.32 -6.13
CA LYS A 107 12.98 18.02 -4.79
C LYS A 107 11.65 17.25 -4.88
N LEU A 108 10.80 17.55 -5.85
CA LEU A 108 9.58 16.77 -6.12
C LEU A 108 9.91 15.33 -6.51
N MET A 109 10.86 15.14 -7.42
CA MET A 109 11.36 13.84 -7.85
C MET A 109 11.93 13.02 -6.68
N GLU A 110 12.73 13.66 -5.81
CA GLU A 110 13.25 13.03 -4.59
C GLU A 110 12.12 12.62 -3.64
N CYS A 111 11.14 13.49 -3.42
CA CYS A 111 9.99 13.18 -2.56
C CYS A 111 9.16 12.03 -3.12
N ILE A 112 9.00 11.93 -4.45
CA ILE A 112 8.34 10.80 -5.11
C ILE A 112 9.10 9.50 -4.82
N LEU A 113 10.43 9.49 -4.96
CA LEU A 113 11.24 8.30 -4.67
C LEU A 113 11.16 7.88 -3.20
N ASN A 114 11.22 8.85 -2.28
CA ASN A 114 11.08 8.61 -0.85
C ASN A 114 9.70 8.05 -0.51
N THR A 115 8.62 8.62 -1.07
CA THR A 115 7.26 8.10 -0.91
C THR A 115 7.17 6.64 -1.37
N ARG A 116 7.76 6.31 -2.53
CA ARG A 116 7.78 4.93 -3.04
C ARG A 116 8.55 3.96 -2.13
N LYS A 117 9.61 4.42 -1.47
CA LYS A 117 10.35 3.61 -0.49
C LYS A 117 9.52 3.41 0.77
N THR A 118 8.95 4.49 1.33
CA THR A 118 8.09 4.43 2.52
C THR A 118 6.92 3.47 2.32
N VAL A 119 6.20 3.56 1.20
CA VAL A 119 5.08 2.64 0.88
C VAL A 119 5.55 1.19 0.81
N ARG A 120 6.70 0.91 0.16
CA ARG A 120 7.22 -0.45 0.07
C ARG A 120 7.62 -1.03 1.43
N TYR A 121 8.26 -0.23 2.28
CA TYR A 121 8.57 -0.66 3.65
C TYR A 121 7.31 -0.91 4.48
N TYR A 122 6.29 -0.07 4.33
CA TYR A 122 5.00 -0.24 5.01
C TYR A 122 4.31 -1.54 4.63
N ILE A 123 4.23 -1.84 3.33
CA ILE A 123 3.64 -3.09 2.83
C ILE A 123 4.44 -4.30 3.31
N GLY A 124 5.78 -4.24 3.21
CA GLY A 124 6.65 -5.33 3.65
C GLY A 124 6.53 -5.61 5.15
N TYR A 125 6.46 -4.57 5.97
CA TYR A 125 6.26 -4.70 7.42
C TYR A 125 4.91 -5.34 7.76
N ASN A 126 3.81 -4.87 7.17
CA ASN A 126 2.47 -5.44 7.40
C ASN A 126 2.42 -6.92 6.99
N LEU A 127 2.96 -7.25 5.81
CA LEU A 127 3.00 -8.63 5.34
C LEU A 127 3.83 -9.53 6.26
N PHE A 128 4.96 -9.02 6.77
CA PHE A 128 5.79 -9.73 7.73
C PHE A 128 5.06 -9.98 9.05
N ILE A 129 4.38 -9.00 9.62
CA ILE A 129 3.59 -9.16 10.86
C ILE A 129 2.50 -10.21 10.68
N VAL A 130 1.72 -10.13 9.59
CA VAL A 130 0.65 -11.09 9.30
C VAL A 130 1.21 -12.51 9.19
N PHE A 131 2.31 -12.69 8.46
CA PHE A 131 2.99 -13.99 8.34
C PHE A 131 3.51 -14.49 9.70
N PHE A 132 4.15 -13.61 10.48
CA PHE A 132 4.73 -13.96 11.78
C PHE A 132 3.66 -14.39 12.79
N VAL A 133 2.55 -13.64 12.88
CA VAL A 133 1.40 -13.99 13.73
C VAL A 133 0.79 -15.33 13.28
N ALA A 134 0.63 -15.55 11.97
CA ALA A 134 0.09 -16.81 11.45
C ALA A 134 0.96 -18.02 11.82
N VAL A 135 2.29 -17.88 11.76
CA VAL A 135 3.24 -18.94 12.18
C VAL A 135 3.14 -19.22 13.68
N ILE A 136 3.03 -18.19 14.53
CA ILE A 136 2.86 -18.36 15.99
C ILE A 136 1.56 -19.10 16.29
N LEU A 137 0.45 -18.68 15.68
CA LEU A 137 -0.86 -19.34 15.87
C LEU A 137 -0.80 -20.81 15.43
N LEU A 138 -0.18 -21.09 14.28
CA LEU A 138 0.02 -22.45 13.81
C LEU A 138 0.86 -23.28 14.78
N SER A 139 1.95 -22.72 15.32
CA SER A 139 2.80 -23.44 16.28
C SER A 139 2.03 -23.83 17.55
N ASN A 140 1.13 -22.96 18.01
CA ASN A 140 0.26 -23.22 19.16
C ASN A 140 -0.73 -24.34 18.86
N GLU A 141 -1.42 -24.27 17.72
CA GLU A 141 -2.37 -25.30 17.28
C GLU A 141 -1.70 -26.68 17.15
N ILE A 142 -0.46 -26.75 16.65
CA ILE A 142 0.31 -28.00 16.60
C ILE A 142 0.58 -28.52 18.02
N GLN A 143 1.03 -27.65 18.94
CA GLN A 143 1.31 -28.06 20.33
C GLN A 143 0.06 -28.61 21.03
N ILE A 144 -1.10 -27.95 20.86
CA ILE A 144 -2.37 -28.41 21.42
C ILE A 144 -2.75 -29.78 20.86
N LYS A 145 -2.67 -29.96 19.54
CA LYS A 145 -3.01 -31.23 18.88
C LYS A 145 -2.06 -32.37 19.25
N PHE A 146 -0.77 -32.06 19.45
CA PHE A 146 0.22 -33.03 19.92
C PHE A 146 -0.03 -33.45 21.37
N ALA A 147 -0.49 -32.53 22.23
CA ALA A 147 -0.84 -32.82 23.62
C ALA A 147 -2.17 -33.57 23.79
N THR A 148 -3.10 -33.46 22.83
CA THR A 148 -4.44 -34.08 22.91
C THR A 148 -4.60 -35.38 22.14
N ASN A 149 -3.83 -35.61 21.06
CA ASN A 149 -3.91 -36.82 20.25
C ASN A 149 -2.58 -37.59 20.28
N ASN A 150 -2.55 -38.72 20.98
CA ASN A 150 -1.35 -39.55 21.15
C ASN A 150 -0.98 -40.41 19.92
N ASP A 151 -1.79 -40.47 18.84
CA ASP A 151 -1.81 -41.71 18.04
C ASP A 151 -1.72 -41.61 16.52
N ASP A 152 -1.31 -40.49 15.89
CA ASP A 152 -0.90 -40.57 14.48
C ASP A 152 0.00 -39.41 14.02
N GLY A 153 1.32 -39.56 14.18
CA GLY A 153 2.30 -38.56 13.75
C GLY A 153 2.20 -38.21 12.25
N ALA A 154 1.75 -39.15 11.41
CA ALA A 154 1.53 -38.93 9.99
C ALA A 154 0.36 -37.96 9.71
N ARG A 155 -0.74 -38.04 10.47
CA ARG A 155 -1.89 -37.14 10.31
C ARG A 155 -1.57 -35.72 10.76
N ILE A 156 -0.79 -35.57 11.84
CA ILE A 156 -0.31 -34.27 12.33
C ILE A 156 0.58 -33.63 11.25
N PHE A 157 1.53 -34.39 10.69
CA PHE A 157 2.41 -33.90 9.63
C PHE A 157 1.63 -33.45 8.38
N PHE A 158 0.66 -34.24 7.92
CA PHE A 158 -0.20 -33.86 6.79
C PHE A 158 -1.01 -32.59 7.09
N THR A 159 -1.56 -32.47 8.29
CA THR A 159 -2.33 -31.27 8.73
C THR A 159 -1.44 -30.02 8.74
N CYS A 160 -0.20 -30.13 9.21
CA CYS A 160 0.76 -29.02 9.20
C CYS A 160 1.03 -28.51 7.78
N ILE A 161 1.22 -29.43 6.82
CA ILE A 161 1.46 -29.06 5.42
C ILE A 161 0.25 -28.32 4.84
N VAL A 162 -0.96 -28.84 5.05
CA VAL A 162 -2.19 -28.19 4.54
C VAL A 162 -2.37 -26.80 5.13
N MET A 163 -2.15 -26.64 6.44
CA MET A 163 -2.22 -25.31 7.09
C MET A 163 -1.15 -24.34 6.59
N LEU A 164 0.08 -24.81 6.37
CA LEU A 164 1.15 -23.99 5.83
C LEU A 164 0.82 -23.48 4.43
N ILE A 165 0.30 -24.35 3.56
CA ILE A 165 -0.18 -23.98 2.22
C ILE A 165 -1.29 -22.92 2.33
N PHE A 166 -2.25 -23.12 3.23
CA PHE A 166 -3.33 -22.16 3.46
C PHE A 166 -2.81 -20.78 3.90
N ILE A 167 -1.83 -20.72 4.81
CA ILE A 167 -1.19 -19.46 5.22
C ILE A 167 -0.50 -18.79 4.04
N LEU A 168 0.27 -19.55 3.23
CA LEU A 168 0.92 -18.99 2.04
C LEU A 168 -0.08 -18.41 1.04
N ILE A 169 -1.23 -19.07 0.86
CA ILE A 169 -2.32 -18.57 0.03
C ILE A 169 -2.89 -17.27 0.60
N LEU A 170 -3.20 -17.21 1.91
CA LEU A 170 -3.71 -16.01 2.55
C LEU A 170 -2.74 -14.83 2.44
N VAL A 171 -1.45 -15.06 2.76
CA VAL A 171 -0.40 -14.04 2.63
C VAL A 171 -0.27 -13.59 1.18
N GLY A 172 -0.35 -14.51 0.21
CA GLY A 172 -0.35 -14.20 -1.22
C GLY A 172 -1.52 -13.32 -1.64
N ILE A 173 -2.72 -13.61 -1.14
CA ILE A 173 -3.94 -12.81 -1.39
C ILE A 173 -3.76 -11.40 -0.82
N VAL A 174 -3.34 -11.28 0.43
CA VAL A 174 -3.09 -9.98 1.08
C VAL A 174 -2.05 -9.18 0.30
N TRP A 175 -0.94 -9.80 -0.07
CA TRP A 175 0.09 -9.17 -0.89
C TRP A 175 -0.46 -8.65 -2.22
N LEU A 176 -1.32 -9.44 -2.89
CA LEU A 176 -1.95 -9.05 -4.16
C LEU A 176 -2.85 -7.83 -3.97
N PHE A 177 -3.65 -7.78 -2.90
CA PHE A 177 -4.45 -6.59 -2.55
C PHE A 177 -3.58 -5.34 -2.35
N TYR A 178 -2.50 -5.44 -1.57
CA TYR A 178 -1.58 -4.33 -1.36
C TYR A 178 -0.92 -3.90 -2.68
N GLN A 179 -0.53 -4.85 -3.52
CA GLN A 179 0.04 -4.59 -4.84
C GLN A 179 -0.96 -3.90 -5.77
N LEU A 180 -2.25 -4.21 -5.71
CA LEU A 180 -3.27 -3.52 -6.49
C LEU A 180 -3.48 -2.08 -6.01
N ILE A 181 -3.76 -1.89 -4.72
CA ILE A 181 -4.09 -0.59 -4.13
C ILE A 181 -2.91 0.38 -4.30
N TYR A 182 -1.73 -0.01 -3.80
CA TYR A 182 -0.56 0.85 -3.83
C TYR A 182 0.16 0.81 -5.19
N GLY A 183 0.16 -0.32 -5.90
CA GLY A 183 0.83 -0.42 -7.20
C GLY A 183 0.23 0.48 -8.26
N ILE A 184 -1.10 0.65 -8.31
CA ILE A 184 -1.74 1.59 -9.23
C ILE A 184 -1.31 3.04 -8.94
N LEU A 185 -1.30 3.42 -7.65
CA LEU A 185 -0.88 4.75 -7.20
C LEU A 185 0.60 5.00 -7.52
N LEU A 186 1.47 4.05 -7.19
CA LEU A 186 2.91 4.12 -7.45
C LEU A 186 3.22 4.15 -8.96
N LYS A 187 2.45 3.41 -9.79
CA LYS A 187 2.61 3.41 -11.25
C LYS A 187 2.25 4.78 -11.83
N LYS A 188 1.16 5.41 -11.38
CA LYS A 188 0.79 6.78 -11.76
C LYS A 188 1.87 7.77 -11.34
N LEU A 189 2.39 7.64 -10.12
CA LEU A 189 3.46 8.49 -9.61
C LEU A 189 4.77 8.33 -10.41
N ASN A 190 5.09 7.12 -10.88
CA ASN A 190 6.26 6.85 -11.69
C ASN A 190 6.15 7.44 -13.11
N ARG A 191 4.94 7.46 -13.68
CA ARG A 191 4.70 8.12 -14.97
C ARG A 191 4.95 9.63 -14.85
N ASN A 192 4.43 10.25 -13.79
CA ASN A 192 4.67 11.65 -13.46
C ASN A 192 6.17 11.96 -13.29
N TYR A 193 6.92 11.07 -12.61
CA TYR A 193 8.37 11.21 -12.47
C TYR A 193 9.10 11.13 -13.83
N ALA A 194 8.72 10.19 -14.69
CA ALA A 194 9.33 10.03 -16.01
C ALA A 194 9.05 11.22 -16.93
N GLU A 195 7.85 11.82 -16.83
CA GLU A 195 7.49 13.05 -17.53
C GLU A 195 8.32 14.25 -17.03
N LEU A 196 8.42 14.45 -15.70
CA LEU A 196 9.27 15.51 -15.12
C LEU A 196 10.73 15.39 -15.54
N LYS A 197 11.27 14.16 -15.53
CA LYS A 197 12.67 13.92 -15.92
C LYS A 197 12.96 14.29 -17.37
N LYS A 198 11.97 14.26 -18.27
CA LYS A 198 12.13 14.64 -19.68
C LYS A 198 12.11 16.15 -19.90
N ILE A 199 11.55 16.92 -18.95
CA ILE A 199 11.42 18.37 -19.04
C ILE A 199 12.64 19.06 -18.41
N ASP A 200 13.26 18.43 -17.40
CA ASP A 200 14.47 18.95 -16.73
C ASP A 200 15.78 18.64 -17.50
N LEU A 201 15.70 18.00 -18.68
CA LEU A 201 16.82 17.46 -19.47
C LEU A 201 16.81 18.06 -20.87
#